data_AF-A0A651GQS1-F1
#
_entry.id   AF-A0A651GQS1-F1
#
_cell.length_a   1.000
_cell.length_b   1.000
_cell.length_c   1.000
_cell.angle_alpha   90.00
_cell.angle_beta   90.00
_cell.angle_gamma   90.00
#
_symmetry.space_group_name_H-M   'P 1'
#
loop_
_entity.id
_entity.type
_entity.pdbx_description
1 polymer ?
#
loop_
_entity_poly.entity_id
_entity_poly.type
_entity_poly.pdbx_seq_one_letter_code
_entity_poly.pdbx_strand_id
1 'polypeptide(L)' 'MQFVMDIKAEKLDLIQWLLQLTDENVIAKIKQLRNEDADWWDSLSTDEAEAIREGLEELDKGEGIPHDQVVAEARKNYGL' A
#
# COMPACT_ATOMS: atom_id res chain seq x y z
N MET A 1 -0.53 20.52 -18.21
CA MET A 1 -0.77 19.63 -19.36
C MET A 1 -1.12 18.27 -18.80
N GLN A 2 -2.38 17.87 -18.86
CA GLN A 2 -2.82 16.56 -18.36
C GLN A 2 -2.45 15.52 -19.43
N PHE A 3 -1.61 14.55 -19.11
CA PHE A 3 -1.45 13.37 -19.96
C PHE A 3 -2.76 12.57 -19.86
N VAL A 4 -3.50 12.51 -20.97
CA VAL A 4 -4.65 11.60 -21.08
C VAL A 4 -4.07 10.24 -21.45
N MET A 5 -4.02 9.34 -20.47
CA MET A 5 -3.61 7.96 -20.68
C MET A 5 -4.61 7.29 -21.64
N ASP A 6 -4.11 6.64 -22.70
CA ASP A 6 -4.95 5.76 -23.50
C ASP A 6 -5.22 4.50 -22.69
N ILE A 7 -6.40 4.49 -22.05
CA ILE A 7 -6.86 3.39 -21.20
C ILE A 7 -6.85 2.05 -21.94
N LYS A 8 -7.03 2.02 -23.27
CA LYS A 8 -7.01 0.76 -24.02
C LYS A 8 -5.58 0.25 -24.18
N ALA A 9 -4.64 1.14 -24.48
CA ALA A 9 -3.23 0.79 -24.57
C ALA A 9 -2.72 0.28 -23.21
N GLU A 10 -3.02 1.01 -22.13
CA GLU A 10 -2.60 0.62 -20.78
C GLU A 10 -3.17 -0.74 -20.37
N LYS A 11 -4.44 -1.02 -20.68
CA LYS A 11 -5.04 -2.33 -20.41
C LYS A 11 -4.33 -3.45 -21.15
N LEU A 12 -3.90 -3.21 -22.40
CA LEU A 12 -3.19 -4.20 -23.19
C LEU A 12 -1.78 -4.47 -22.63
N ASP A 13 -1.09 -3.42 -22.19
CA ASP A 13 0.23 -3.52 -21.57
C ASP A 13 0.18 -4.29 -20.25
N LEU A 14 -0.83 -4.03 -19.41
CA LEU A 14 -1.09 -4.78 -18.19
C LEU A 14 -1.33 -6.27 -18.48
N ILE A 15 -2.13 -6.60 -19.50
CA ILE A 15 -2.38 -8.01 -19.87
C ILE A 15 -1.09 -8.70 -20.29
N GLN A 16 -0.26 -8.05 -21.11
CA GLN A 16 1.01 -8.62 -21.57
C GLN A 16 1.97 -8.84 -20.40
N TRP A 17 2.08 -7.87 -19.49
CA TRP A 17 2.90 -8.00 -18.29
C TRP A 17 2.42 -9.13 -17.38
N LEU A 18 1.11 -9.26 -17.15
CA LEU A 18 0.53 -10.34 -16.35
C LEU A 18 0.85 -11.73 -16.92
N LEU A 19 0.87 -11.90 -18.25
CA LEU A 19 1.23 -13.17 -18.90
C LEU A 19 2.69 -13.58 -18.66
N GLN A 20 3.57 -12.63 -18.33
CA GLN A 20 4.98 -12.88 -18.07
C GLN A 20 5.28 -13.13 -16.59
N LEU A 21 4.31 -12.92 -15.69
CA LEU A 21 4.52 -13.10 -14.26
C LEU A 21 4.61 -14.58 -13.89
N THR A 22 5.66 -14.90 -13.13
CA THR A 22 5.88 -16.23 -12.54
C THR A 22 5.86 -16.21 -11.01
N ASP A 23 5.92 -15.03 -10.38
CA ASP A 23 5.89 -14.88 -8.93
C ASP A 23 4.45 -15.03 -8.41
N GLU A 24 4.20 -16.15 -7.73
CA GLU A 24 2.90 -16.49 -7.16
C GLU A 24 2.41 -15.47 -6.12
N ASN A 25 3.31 -14.84 -5.36
CA ASN A 25 2.94 -13.82 -4.37
C ASN A 25 2.43 -12.55 -5.05
N VAL A 26 3.05 -12.15 -6.16
CA VAL A 26 2.63 -11.00 -6.96
C VAL A 26 1.27 -11.29 -7.60
N ILE A 27 1.09 -12.48 -8.17
CA ILE A 27 -0.19 -12.90 -8.75
C ILE A 27 -1.30 -12.92 -7.69
N ALA A 28 -1.01 -13.39 -6.47
CA ALA A 28 -1.96 -13.39 -5.36
C ALA A 28 -2.42 -11.97 -4.96
N LYS A 29 -1.48 -11.03 -4.84
CA LYS A 29 -1.79 -9.61 -4.55
C LYS A 29 -2.64 -8.97 -5.64
N ILE A 30 -2.35 -9.24 -6.91
CA ILE A 30 -3.16 -8.73 -8.04
C ILE A 30 -4.58 -9.32 -8.03
N LYS A 31 -4.74 -10.60 -7.67
CA LYS A 31 -6.05 -11.21 -7.49
C LYS A 31 -6.85 -10.55 -6.36
N GLN A 32 -6.20 -10.10 -5.29
CA GLN A 32 -6.87 -9.36 -4.21
C GLN A 32 -7.43 -8.02 -4.70
N LEU A 33 -6.72 -7.30 -5.57
CA LEU A 33 -7.23 -6.06 -6.20
C LEU A 33 -8.50 -6.28 -7.04
N ARG A 34 -8.77 -7.52 -7.48
CA ARG A 34 -10.00 -7.86 -8.20
C ARG A 34 -11.20 -8.06 -7.27
N ASN A 35 -10.97 -8.33 -5.99
CA ASN A 35 -12.00 -8.68 -5.01
C ASN A 35 -12.49 -7.45 -4.20
N GLU A 36 -12.45 -6.25 -4.78
CA GLU A 36 -12.91 -4.98 -4.20
C GLU A 36 -14.45 -4.86 -4.06
N ASP A 37 -15.16 -5.94 -3.71
CA ASP A 37 -16.59 -5.83 -3.37
C ASP A 37 -16.80 -5.43 -1.89
N ALA A 38 -15.76 -5.52 -1.05
CA ALA A 38 -15.75 -4.97 0.30
C ALA A 38 -14.54 -4.06 0.45
N ASP A 39 -14.78 -2.80 0.86
CA ASP A 39 -13.72 -1.91 1.30
C ASP A 39 -12.93 -2.66 2.39
N TRP A 40 -11.61 -2.79 2.25
CA TRP A 40 -10.80 -3.53 3.22
C TRP A 40 -10.94 -2.90 4.63
N TRP A 41 -11.32 -1.63 4.70
CA TRP A 41 -11.72 -0.95 5.93
C TRP A 41 -12.81 -1.70 6.71
N ASP A 42 -13.79 -2.26 6.02
CA ASP A 42 -14.90 -3.02 6.62
C ASP A 42 -14.47 -4.42 7.10
N SER A 43 -13.25 -4.84 6.77
CA SER A 43 -12.67 -6.12 7.21
C SER A 43 -11.82 -6.01 8.48
N LEU A 44 -11.53 -4.79 8.93
CA LEU A 44 -10.74 -4.55 10.14
C LEU A 44 -11.54 -4.91 11.40
N SER A 45 -10.86 -5.44 12.41
CA SER A 45 -11.42 -5.49 13.77
C SER A 45 -11.57 -4.08 14.34
N THR A 46 -12.42 -3.93 15.36
CA THR A 46 -12.59 -2.65 16.07
C THR A 46 -11.25 -2.12 16.57
N ASP A 47 -10.42 -2.97 17.18
CA ASP A 47 -9.13 -2.58 17.75
C ASP A 47 -8.15 -2.11 16.65
N GLU A 48 -8.11 -2.79 15.50
CA GLU A 48 -7.28 -2.38 14.35
C GLU A 48 -7.75 -1.04 13.79
N ALA A 49 -9.06 -0.85 13.64
CA ALA A 49 -9.63 0.39 13.13
C ALA A 49 -9.47 1.55 14.13
N GLU A 50 -9.45 1.28 15.44
CA GLU A 50 -9.20 2.27 16.50
C GLU A 50 -7.73 2.67 16.53
N ALA A 51 -6.80 1.70 16.46
CA ALA A 51 -5.36 1.97 16.40
C ALA A 51 -4.97 2.81 15.17
N ILE A 52 -5.58 2.55 14.00
CA ILE A 52 -5.35 3.37 12.80
C ILE A 52 -5.87 4.81 13.01
N ARG A 53 -7.06 4.98 13.62
CA ARG A 53 -7.59 6.33 13.92
C ARG A 53 -6.70 7.09 14.89
N GLU A 54 -6.25 6.42 15.96
CA GLU A 54 -5.33 7.01 16.93
C GLU A 54 -4.05 7.50 16.25
N GLY A 55 -3.42 6.64 15.44
CA GLY A 55 -2.21 7.03 14.70
C GLY A 55 -2.44 8.21 13.73
N LEU A 56 -3.61 8.31 13.09
CA LEU A 56 -3.95 9.47 12.26
C LEU A 56 -4.09 10.75 13.10
N GLU A 57 -4.74 10.67 14.27
CA GLU A 57 -4.86 11.82 15.18
C GLU A 57 -3.51 12.28 15.74
N GLU A 58 -2.61 11.35 16.06
CA GLU A 58 -1.23 11.65 16.48
C GLU A 58 -0.47 12.37 15.36
N LEU A 59 -0.61 11.92 14.11
CA LEU A 59 -0.01 12.59 12.95
C LEU A 59 -0.55 14.00 12.75
N ASP A 60 -1.86 14.21 12.90
CA ASP A 60 -2.48 15.54 12.81
C ASP A 60 -2.01 16.48 13.94
N LYS A 61 -1.69 15.92 15.12
CA LYS A 61 -1.07 16.65 16.25
C LYS A 61 0.43 16.91 16.05
N GLY A 62 1.05 16.35 15.00
CA GLY A 62 2.48 16.47 14.73
C GLY A 62 3.34 15.56 15.61
N GLU A 63 2.76 14.50 16.18
CA GLU A 63 3.43 13.53 17.05
C GLU A 63 4.13 12.40 16.26
N GLY A 64 4.04 12.46 14.93
CA GLY A 64 4.74 11.56 14.03
C GLY A 64 6.26 11.73 14.06
N ILE A 65 6.98 10.63 13.85
CA ILE A 65 8.44 10.64 13.73
C ILE A 65 8.82 10.64 12.25
N PRO A 66 9.69 11.56 11.80
CA PRO A 66 10.22 11.57 10.44
C PRO A 66 10.87 10.24 10.06
N HIS A 67 10.63 9.78 8.82
CA HIS A 67 11.09 8.47 8.37
C HIS A 67 12.63 8.34 8.38
N ASP A 68 13.35 9.41 8.03
CA ASP A 68 14.82 9.46 8.09
C ASP A 68 15.36 9.28 9.50
N GLN A 69 14.67 9.84 10.50
CA GLN A 69 14.99 9.63 11.91
C GLN A 69 14.79 8.17 12.32
N VAL A 70 13.65 7.56 11.96
CA VAL A 70 13.38 6.13 12.25
C VAL A 70 14.45 5.23 11.64
N VAL A 71 14.85 5.49 10.38
CA VAL A 71 15.90 4.72 9.70
C VAL A 71 17.26 4.92 10.38
N ALA A 72 17.61 6.15 10.77
CA ALA A 72 18.87 6.42 11.45
C ALA A 72 18.95 5.71 12.82
N GLU A 73 17.87 5.73 13.60
CA GLU A 73 17.79 5.04 14.89
C GLU A 73 17.87 3.52 14.72
N ALA A 74 17.17 2.95 13.73
CA ALA A 74 17.19 1.52 13.46
C ALA A 74 18.61 1.03 13.09
N ARG A 75 19.32 1.76 12.22
CA ARG A 75 20.71 1.44 11.85
C ARG A 75 21.64 1.48 13.07
N LYS A 76 21.48 2.50 13.92
CA LYS A 76 22.28 2.66 15.14
C LYS A 76 22.04 1.54 16.16
N ASN A 77 20.78 1.16 16.38
CA ASN A 77 20.39 0.25 17.46
C ASN A 77 20.47 -1.24 17.06
N TYR A 78 20.29 -1.55 15.77
CA TYR A 78 20.24 -2.93 15.26
C TYR A 78 21.35 -3.27 14.26
N GLY A 79 22.23 -2.32 13.92
CA GLY A 79 23.40 -2.56 13.05
C GLY A 79 23.05 -2.85 11.59
N LEU A 80 21.92 -2.31 11.11
CA LEU A 80 21.45 -2.42 9.72
C LEU A 80 22.23 -1.51 8.76
#